data_AF-A7XWR0-F1
#
_entry.id   AF-A7XWR0-F1
#
_cell.length_a   1.000
_cell.length_b   1.000
_cell.length_c   1.000
_cell.angle_alpha   90.00
_cell.angle_beta   90.00
_cell.angle_gamma   90.00
#
_symmetry.space_group_name_H-M   'P 1'
#
loop_
_entity.id
_entity.type
_entity.pdbx_description
1 polymer ?
#
loop_
_entity_poly.entity_id
_entity_poly.type
_entity_poly.pdbx_seq_one_letter_code
_entity_poly.pdbx_strand_id
1 'polypeptide(L)'
;SRDRKSMSTFVTPKSRGDGSHGKLFVKGAPESILDRCTQVRTPNGRVLLTPELKDEILRKLATYATGRETLRCLALASRDDPPVSSLFNLTDPTNFKEYETGLTLVGVVGMLDPPRCEVADSIRACANAGIRVIVITGDNKATAEAICRRIGLFGEKEDTRGKAFTGREFDMLSLTEKREAVRRAKLFARVEPAHKSEIVQYLQEDGEISAMTGDGVNDAPALKKAEIGIAMGSGTAVAKSASDMVLADDNFSTIVAAVEEGRAIYNNMKQFIRYLISSNIGEVVSIFLTAALGMPEALIPVQLLWVNLVTDGLPATALGFNPPDLDIMQKPPRNSKEPLISGWLFLRYMAIGCYVGVATVGSAAWWFMKYSGGPRMTYYQLTHHLQCTLEPSAFVGVPCSVFSSPKPMTMALSVLVLIEMFNALNSLSENQSLVSMPPWRNVWLVIAISFSMFLHFAILYIDVFAKIFQISALNLAEWSAVVKISLPVLLLDETQKAIARCVSERKNPLSQLPALSAMWLGYALLLYRFPL
;
A
#
# COMPACT_ATOMS: atom_id res chain seq x y z
N SER A 1 10.77 21.00 -36.12
CA SER A 1 9.92 21.74 -35.16
C SER A 1 8.55 21.06 -35.06
N ARG A 2 7.79 21.26 -33.97
CA ARG A 2 6.53 20.52 -33.69
C ARG A 2 5.40 20.83 -34.68
N ASP A 3 5.40 22.02 -35.25
CA ASP A 3 4.50 22.51 -36.30
C ASP A 3 4.60 21.68 -37.59
N ARG A 4 5.82 21.41 -38.08
CA ARG A 4 6.05 20.66 -39.35
C ARG A 4 6.37 19.18 -39.17
N LYS A 5 6.65 18.74 -37.93
CA LYS A 5 6.96 17.34 -37.56
C LYS A 5 7.98 16.63 -38.48
N SER A 6 8.98 17.37 -38.92
CA SER A 6 10.02 16.89 -39.84
C SER A 6 11.35 17.60 -39.59
N MET A 7 12.39 17.00 -40.15
CA MET A 7 13.78 17.44 -40.12
C MET A 7 14.34 17.28 -41.52
N SER A 8 15.18 18.22 -41.93
CA SER A 8 15.88 18.16 -43.22
C SER A 8 17.35 18.51 -43.08
N THR A 9 18.16 18.02 -44.03
CA THR A 9 19.60 18.29 -44.11
C THR A 9 19.97 18.57 -45.56
N PHE A 10 20.68 19.68 -45.79
CA PHE A 10 21.18 20.06 -47.11
C PHE A 10 22.59 19.48 -47.29
N VAL A 11 22.81 18.75 -48.37
CA VAL A 11 24.05 18.01 -48.63
C VAL A 11 24.56 18.35 -50.01
N THR A 12 25.84 18.70 -50.11
CA THR A 12 26.54 18.90 -51.38
C THR A 12 27.47 17.71 -51.67
N PRO A 13 27.53 17.22 -52.92
CA PRO A 13 28.43 16.13 -53.28
C PRO A 13 29.90 16.58 -53.23
N LYS A 14 30.79 15.70 -52.77
CA LYS A 14 32.24 15.98 -52.64
C LYS A 14 32.98 16.08 -53.97
N SER A 15 32.53 15.35 -54.99
CA SER A 15 33.10 15.41 -56.35
C SER A 15 32.27 16.37 -57.20
N ARG A 16 32.83 17.55 -57.48
CA ARG A 16 32.25 18.51 -58.42
C ARG A 16 32.41 17.99 -59.86
N GLY A 17 31.52 17.08 -60.25
CA GLY A 17 31.19 16.92 -61.66
C GLY A 17 30.36 18.13 -62.10
N ASP A 18 30.62 18.64 -63.30
CA ASP A 18 29.93 19.81 -63.86
C ASP A 18 28.41 19.58 -63.83
N GLY A 19 27.68 20.38 -63.05
CA GLY A 19 26.23 20.21 -62.81
C GLY A 19 25.79 19.54 -61.50
N SER A 20 26.69 19.29 -60.54
CA SER A 20 26.29 18.65 -59.26
C SER A 20 25.52 19.61 -58.32
N HIS A 21 24.20 19.64 -58.42
CA HIS A 21 23.33 20.39 -57.52
C HIS A 21 23.30 19.76 -56.11
N GLY A 22 23.23 20.60 -55.06
CA GLY A 22 23.01 20.14 -53.69
C GLY A 22 21.64 19.46 -53.56
N LYS A 23 21.47 18.58 -52.57
CA LYS A 23 20.20 17.89 -52.30
C LYS A 23 19.73 18.14 -50.89
N LEU A 24 18.42 18.21 -50.69
CA LEU A 24 17.82 18.26 -49.35
C LEU A 24 17.23 16.89 -49.02
N PHE A 25 17.74 16.23 -47.98
CA PHE A 25 17.14 15.00 -47.47
C PHE A 25 16.23 15.32 -46.29
N VAL A 26 15.00 14.81 -46.31
CA VAL A 26 13.93 15.11 -45.36
C VAL A 26 13.44 13.81 -44.72
N LYS A 27 13.28 13.81 -43.39
CA LYS A 27 12.63 12.75 -42.63
C LYS A 27 11.59 13.31 -41.67
N GLY A 28 10.52 12.56 -41.40
CA GLY A 28 9.46 13.07 -40.52
C GLY A 28 8.16 12.27 -40.54
N ALA A 29 7.13 12.86 -39.96
CA ALA A 29 5.79 12.28 -39.90
C ALA A 29 5.24 12.03 -41.32
N PRO A 30 4.75 10.81 -41.62
CA PRO A 30 4.33 10.47 -42.98
C PRO A 30 3.25 11.38 -43.56
N GLU A 31 2.20 11.69 -42.79
CA GLU A 31 1.11 12.60 -43.20
C GLU A 31 1.67 13.96 -43.63
N SER A 32 2.50 14.59 -42.78
CA SER A 32 3.07 15.92 -43.03
C SER A 32 4.09 15.96 -44.17
N ILE A 33 4.77 14.85 -44.46
CA ILE A 33 5.71 14.79 -45.60
C ILE A 33 4.95 14.55 -46.90
N LEU A 34 3.98 13.63 -46.91
CA LEU A 34 3.19 13.32 -48.09
C LEU A 34 2.40 14.53 -48.61
N ASP A 35 1.94 15.41 -47.71
CA ASP A 35 1.30 16.69 -48.09
C ASP A 35 2.23 17.66 -48.83
N ARG A 36 3.56 17.49 -48.68
CA ARG A 36 4.59 18.33 -49.30
C ARG A 36 5.32 17.62 -50.44
N CYS A 37 4.95 16.38 -50.73
CA CYS A 37 5.49 15.60 -51.84
C CYS A 37 4.72 15.88 -53.13
N THR A 38 5.44 16.09 -54.21
CA THR A 38 4.88 16.20 -55.57
C THR A 38 5.19 14.97 -56.41
N GLN A 39 6.24 14.23 -56.07
CA GLN A 39 6.73 13.09 -56.83
C GLN A 39 7.03 11.89 -55.92
N VAL A 40 7.09 10.70 -56.50
CA VAL A 40 7.53 9.45 -55.87
C VAL A 40 8.70 8.88 -56.66
N ARG A 41 9.72 8.41 -55.94
CA ARG A 41 10.86 7.68 -56.50
C ARG A 41 10.45 6.23 -56.75
N THR A 42 10.63 5.77 -57.98
CA THR A 42 10.47 4.37 -58.38
C THR A 42 11.79 3.85 -58.97
N PRO A 43 11.98 2.53 -59.12
CA PRO A 43 13.15 1.96 -59.80
C PRO A 43 13.35 2.51 -61.23
N ASN A 44 12.25 2.86 -61.90
CA ASN A 44 12.23 3.35 -63.28
C ASN A 44 12.30 4.88 -63.40
N GLY A 45 12.51 5.61 -62.29
CA GLY A 45 12.60 7.07 -62.27
C GLY A 45 11.58 7.74 -61.34
N ARG A 46 11.27 9.02 -61.60
CA ARG A 46 10.33 9.80 -60.78
C ARG A 46 8.96 9.81 -61.43
N VAL A 47 7.92 9.53 -60.65
CA VAL A 47 6.51 9.56 -61.09
C VAL A 47 5.78 10.63 -60.28
N LEU A 48 4.79 11.29 -60.88
CA LEU A 48 3.95 12.26 -60.18
C LEU A 48 3.15 11.56 -59.07
N LEU A 49 3.10 12.16 -57.88
CA LEU A 49 2.28 11.65 -56.78
C LEU A 49 0.81 12.00 -57.05
N THR A 50 0.05 11.06 -57.62
CA THR A 50 -1.40 11.23 -57.79
C THR A 50 -2.14 11.05 -56.47
N PRO A 51 -3.35 11.62 -56.31
CA PRO A 51 -4.16 11.43 -55.11
C PRO A 51 -4.42 9.96 -54.77
N GLU A 52 -4.64 9.12 -55.78
CA GLU A 52 -4.91 7.68 -55.59
C GLU A 52 -3.70 6.95 -55.01
N LEU A 53 -2.50 7.28 -55.52
CA LEU A 53 -1.24 6.71 -55.02
C LEU A 53 -0.93 7.19 -53.61
N LYS A 54 -1.20 8.48 -53.32
CA LYS A 54 -1.08 9.05 -51.98
C LYS A 54 -1.97 8.30 -50.98
N ASP A 55 -3.22 8.05 -51.35
CA ASP A 55 -4.18 7.33 -50.51
C ASP A 55 -3.81 5.85 -50.33
N GLU A 56 -3.21 5.21 -51.35
CA GLU A 56 -2.70 3.85 -51.22
C GLU A 56 -1.53 3.77 -50.22
N ILE A 57 -0.59 4.73 -50.30
CA ILE A 57 0.55 4.81 -49.37
C ILE A 57 0.06 5.05 -47.94
N LEU A 58 -0.89 5.99 -47.75
CA LEU A 58 -1.50 6.26 -46.46
C LEU A 58 -2.22 5.03 -45.89
N ARG A 59 -2.93 4.26 -46.72
CA ARG A 59 -3.56 3.00 -46.30
C ARG A 59 -2.54 1.97 -45.80
N LYS A 60 -1.45 1.76 -46.55
CA LYS A 60 -0.35 0.85 -46.11
C LYS A 60 0.30 1.32 -44.81
N LEU A 61 0.53 2.62 -44.66
CA LEU A 61 1.07 3.20 -43.42
C LEU A 61 0.13 2.98 -42.22
N ALA A 62 -1.17 3.15 -42.43
CA ALA A 62 -2.16 2.87 -41.41
C ALA A 62 -2.11 1.38 -41.00
N THR A 63 -1.90 0.46 -41.95
CA THR A 63 -1.72 -0.98 -41.65
C THR A 63 -0.46 -1.24 -40.80
N TYR A 64 0.66 -0.60 -41.09
CA TYR A 64 1.88 -0.76 -40.26
C TYR A 64 1.75 -0.14 -38.87
N ALA A 65 1.07 1.01 -38.76
CA ALA A 65 0.90 1.72 -37.50
C ALA A 65 -0.15 1.07 -36.57
N THR A 66 -1.21 0.47 -37.14
CA THR A 66 -2.33 -0.12 -36.39
C THR A 66 -2.36 -1.65 -36.40
N GLY A 67 -1.58 -2.29 -37.26
CA GLY A 67 -1.42 -3.73 -37.32
C GLY A 67 -0.66 -4.29 -36.11
N ARG A 68 -0.48 -5.61 -36.08
CA ARG A 68 0.19 -6.33 -34.98
C ARG A 68 1.61 -5.84 -34.67
N GLU A 69 2.29 -5.28 -35.67
CA GLU A 69 3.66 -4.79 -35.55
C GLU A 69 3.75 -3.41 -34.88
N THR A 70 2.65 -2.63 -34.84
CA THR A 70 2.56 -1.32 -34.15
C THR A 70 3.77 -0.41 -34.40
N LEU A 71 4.13 -0.23 -35.67
CA LEU A 71 5.37 0.44 -36.04
C LEU A 71 5.24 1.97 -36.02
N ARG A 72 6.24 2.64 -35.44
CA ARG A 72 6.47 4.06 -35.63
C ARG A 72 7.03 4.29 -37.02
N CYS A 73 6.19 4.83 -37.91
CA CYS A 73 6.55 5.06 -39.30
C CYS A 73 7.18 6.46 -39.49
N LEU A 74 8.30 6.53 -40.22
CA LEU A 74 8.91 7.77 -40.71
C LEU A 74 8.96 7.75 -42.23
N ALA A 75 8.44 8.81 -42.86
CA ALA A 75 8.62 9.01 -44.29
C ALA A 75 9.98 9.64 -44.57
N LEU A 76 10.62 9.16 -45.63
CA LEU A 76 11.88 9.66 -46.15
C LEU A 76 11.62 10.25 -47.52
N ALA A 77 12.01 11.51 -47.71
CA ALA A 77 11.85 12.23 -48.96
C ALA A 77 13.10 13.03 -49.29
N SER A 78 13.25 13.40 -50.55
CA SER A 78 14.37 14.22 -51.03
C SER A 78 13.86 15.35 -51.90
N ARG A 79 14.39 16.56 -51.72
CA ARG A 79 14.30 17.63 -52.72
C ARG A 79 15.55 17.53 -53.60
N ASP A 80 15.36 17.16 -54.85
CA ASP A 80 16.47 17.04 -55.80
C ASP A 80 16.95 18.39 -56.32
N ASP A 81 16.04 19.37 -56.40
CA ASP A 81 16.32 20.73 -56.88
C ASP A 81 16.01 21.76 -55.77
N PRO A 82 16.82 21.80 -54.69
CA PRO A 82 16.67 22.80 -53.64
C PRO A 82 17.13 24.19 -54.11
N PRO A 83 16.56 25.27 -53.55
CA PRO A 83 17.05 26.63 -53.80
C PRO A 83 18.51 26.79 -53.36
N VAL A 84 19.20 27.77 -53.96
CA VAL A 84 20.63 28.04 -53.72
C VAL A 84 20.88 28.28 -52.23
N SER A 85 21.99 27.76 -51.70
CA SER A 85 22.28 27.77 -50.26
C SER A 85 22.26 29.17 -49.61
N SER A 86 22.51 30.23 -50.38
CA SER A 86 22.48 31.63 -49.92
C SER A 86 21.07 32.16 -49.64
N LEU A 87 20.03 31.49 -50.14
CA LEU A 87 18.63 31.87 -49.94
C LEU A 87 18.03 31.25 -48.67
N PHE A 88 18.73 30.33 -48.00
CA PHE A 88 18.26 29.76 -46.75
C PHE A 88 18.54 30.71 -45.59
N ASN A 89 17.46 31.23 -45.00
CA ASN A 89 17.56 31.89 -43.72
C ASN A 89 17.55 30.85 -42.59
N LEU A 90 18.74 30.47 -42.12
CA LEU A 90 18.91 29.43 -41.10
C LEU A 90 18.60 29.89 -39.68
N THR A 91 18.46 31.19 -39.44
CA THR A 91 18.19 31.73 -38.10
C THR A 91 16.70 31.67 -37.73
N ASP A 92 15.80 31.66 -38.71
CA ASP A 92 14.37 31.61 -38.50
C ASP A 92 13.77 30.22 -38.81
N PRO A 93 13.34 29.47 -37.78
CA PRO A 93 12.81 28.12 -37.94
C PRO A 93 11.44 28.05 -38.63
N THR A 94 10.71 29.17 -38.76
CA THR A 94 9.38 29.19 -39.40
C THR A 94 9.46 28.96 -40.91
N ASN A 95 10.53 29.46 -41.55
CA ASN A 95 10.77 29.33 -43.00
C ASN A 95 11.12 27.90 -43.43
N PHE A 96 11.50 27.02 -42.49
CA PHE A 96 11.92 25.65 -42.81
C PHE A 96 10.81 24.82 -43.46
N LYS A 97 9.54 25.15 -43.20
CA LYS A 97 8.41 24.46 -43.83
C LYS A 97 8.35 24.73 -45.33
N GLU A 98 8.66 25.94 -45.77
CA GLU A 98 8.66 26.34 -47.18
C GLU A 98 9.84 25.73 -47.94
N TYR A 99 11.00 25.64 -47.30
CA TYR A 99 12.19 24.98 -47.86
C TYR A 99 11.96 23.47 -48.08
N GLU A 100 11.10 22.86 -47.28
CA GLU A 100 10.73 21.45 -47.36
C GLU A 100 9.46 21.21 -48.22
N THR A 101 9.31 21.93 -49.34
CA THR A 101 8.22 21.75 -50.33
C THR A 101 8.74 21.20 -51.66
N GLY A 102 7.86 20.61 -52.48
CA GLY A 102 8.23 20.03 -53.77
C GLY A 102 9.08 18.76 -53.64
N LEU A 103 8.78 17.95 -52.63
CA LEU A 103 9.59 16.80 -52.26
C LEU A 103 9.30 15.59 -53.17
N THR A 104 10.32 14.76 -53.39
CA THR A 104 10.17 13.42 -53.97
C THR A 104 10.21 12.39 -52.84
N LEU A 105 9.10 11.66 -52.63
CA LEU A 105 9.05 10.57 -51.64
C LEU A 105 10.01 9.45 -52.08
N VAL A 106 10.87 8.98 -51.19
CA VAL A 106 11.80 7.88 -51.44
C VAL A 106 11.25 6.58 -50.87
N GLY A 107 10.73 6.62 -49.66
CA GLY A 107 10.19 5.45 -48.98
C GLY A 107 9.79 5.74 -47.55
N VAL A 108 9.44 4.69 -46.82
CA VAL A 108 9.04 4.77 -45.41
C VAL A 108 9.80 3.70 -44.65
N VAL A 109 10.28 4.05 -43.46
CA VAL A 109 10.86 3.11 -42.50
C VAL A 109 9.93 2.98 -41.31
N GLY A 110 9.68 1.75 -40.88
CA GLY A 110 8.97 1.44 -39.64
C GLY A 110 9.96 1.00 -38.57
N MET A 111 9.86 1.57 -37.38
CA MET A 111 10.63 1.14 -36.21
C MET A 111 9.66 0.76 -35.09
N LEU A 112 9.96 -0.32 -34.38
CA LEU A 112 9.20 -0.74 -33.20
C LEU A 112 9.94 -0.25 -31.96
N ASP A 113 9.19 0.39 -31.05
CA ASP A 113 9.60 0.53 -29.66
C ASP A 113 8.86 -0.56 -28.85
N PRO A 114 9.50 -1.72 -28.61
CA PRO A 114 8.80 -2.86 -28.04
C PRO A 114 8.48 -2.60 -26.56
N PRO A 115 7.25 -2.91 -26.11
CA PRO A 115 6.97 -2.90 -24.67
C PRO A 115 7.84 -3.95 -23.98
N ARG A 116 8.23 -3.68 -22.72
CA ARG A 116 8.91 -4.67 -21.88
C ARG A 116 8.00 -5.89 -21.67
N CYS A 117 8.59 -7.08 -21.59
CA CYS A 117 7.84 -8.33 -21.55
C CYS A 117 6.95 -8.44 -20.31
N GLU A 118 7.49 -8.01 -19.17
CA GLU A 118 6.86 -8.01 -17.85
C GLU A 118 5.69 -7.03 -17.69
N VAL A 119 5.54 -6.05 -18.60
CA VAL A 119 4.46 -5.05 -18.51
C VAL A 119 3.10 -5.71 -18.67
N ALA A 120 2.97 -6.67 -19.59
CA ALA A 120 1.68 -7.33 -19.83
C ALA A 120 1.17 -8.10 -18.59
N ASP A 121 2.07 -8.79 -17.89
CA ASP A 121 1.74 -9.50 -16.65
C ASP A 121 1.47 -8.51 -15.51
N SER A 122 2.20 -7.40 -15.45
CA SER A 122 1.99 -6.33 -14.48
C SER A 122 0.63 -5.64 -14.64
N ILE A 123 0.20 -5.36 -15.88
CA ILE A 123 -1.14 -4.82 -16.18
C ILE A 123 -2.23 -5.81 -15.73
N ARG A 124 -2.02 -7.12 -15.96
CA ARG A 124 -2.95 -8.15 -15.51
C ARG A 124 -3.03 -8.23 -13.98
N ALA A 125 -1.89 -8.13 -13.29
CA ALA A 125 -1.84 -8.09 -11.83
C ALA A 125 -2.57 -6.85 -11.27
N CYS A 126 -2.37 -5.67 -11.86
CA CYS A 126 -3.12 -4.47 -11.51
C CYS A 126 -4.63 -4.66 -11.69
N ALA A 127 -5.06 -5.23 -12.84
CA ALA A 127 -6.47 -5.48 -13.10
C ALA A 127 -7.09 -6.46 -12.09
N ASN A 128 -6.38 -7.53 -11.73
CA ASN A 128 -6.81 -8.49 -10.70
C ASN A 128 -6.90 -7.83 -9.31
N ALA A 129 -6.00 -6.90 -9.00
CA ALA A 129 -5.98 -6.15 -7.75
C ALA A 129 -6.96 -4.97 -7.71
N GLY A 130 -7.81 -4.81 -8.74
CA GLY A 130 -8.76 -3.70 -8.88
C GLY A 130 -8.12 -2.33 -9.12
N ILE A 131 -6.86 -2.29 -9.57
CA ILE A 131 -6.11 -1.06 -9.85
C ILE A 131 -6.29 -0.69 -11.32
N ARG A 132 -6.81 0.51 -11.57
CA ARG A 132 -6.97 1.03 -12.93
C ARG A 132 -5.65 1.63 -13.42
N VAL A 133 -5.21 1.19 -14.60
CA VAL A 133 -4.04 1.76 -15.28
C VAL A 133 -4.50 2.68 -16.41
N ILE A 134 -3.92 3.88 -16.47
CA ILE A 134 -4.16 4.86 -17.53
C ILE A 134 -2.82 5.13 -18.22
N VAL A 135 -2.75 4.88 -19.52
CA VAL A 135 -1.57 5.17 -20.33
C VAL A 135 -1.65 6.61 -20.84
N ILE A 136 -0.57 7.36 -20.65
CA ILE A 136 -0.42 8.74 -21.13
C ILE A 136 0.80 8.78 -22.04
N THR A 137 0.61 9.13 -23.31
CA THR A 137 1.70 9.12 -24.31
C THR A 137 1.69 10.33 -25.24
N GLY A 138 2.86 10.65 -25.78
CA GLY A 138 3.04 11.64 -26.85
C GLY A 138 2.77 11.10 -28.26
N ASP A 139 2.63 9.79 -28.42
CA ASP A 139 2.38 9.16 -29.72
C ASP A 139 0.97 9.43 -30.25
N ASN A 140 0.75 9.13 -31.53
CA ASN A 140 -0.56 9.18 -32.16
C ASN A 140 -1.52 8.16 -31.51
N LYS A 141 -2.80 8.53 -31.45
CA LYS A 141 -3.86 7.70 -30.85
C LYS A 141 -3.89 6.27 -31.40
N ALA A 142 -3.79 6.12 -32.72
CA ALA A 142 -3.89 4.83 -33.38
C ALA A 142 -2.78 3.85 -32.98
N THR A 143 -1.52 4.30 -32.92
CA THR A 143 -0.39 3.46 -32.48
C THR A 143 -0.44 3.22 -30.98
N ALA A 144 -0.81 4.23 -30.19
CA ALA A 144 -0.98 4.09 -28.75
C ALA A 144 -2.07 3.06 -28.40
N GLU A 145 -3.22 3.08 -29.08
CA GLU A 145 -4.27 2.07 -28.92
C GLU A 145 -3.76 0.67 -29.26
N ALA A 146 -2.96 0.54 -30.31
CA ALA A 146 -2.42 -0.75 -30.72
C ALA A 146 -1.38 -1.30 -29.70
N ILE A 147 -0.53 -0.44 -29.14
CA ILE A 147 0.37 -0.80 -28.03
C ILE A 147 -0.44 -1.20 -26.80
N CYS A 148 -1.48 -0.43 -26.45
CA CYS A 148 -2.36 -0.72 -25.32
C CYS A 148 -3.09 -2.07 -25.47
N ARG A 149 -3.48 -2.47 -26.70
CA ARG A 149 -4.00 -3.83 -26.97
C ARG A 149 -2.94 -4.91 -26.73
N ARG A 150 -1.70 -4.67 -27.15
CA ARG A 150 -0.59 -5.62 -27.01
C ARG A 150 -0.17 -5.87 -25.56
N ILE A 151 -0.20 -4.83 -24.72
CA ILE A 151 0.10 -4.95 -23.28
C ILE A 151 -1.11 -5.44 -22.45
N GLY A 152 -2.25 -5.70 -23.08
CA GLY A 152 -3.45 -6.21 -22.41
C GLY A 152 -4.32 -5.17 -21.70
N LEU A 153 -4.12 -3.87 -21.96
CA LEU A 153 -4.96 -2.81 -21.38
C LEU A 153 -6.35 -2.74 -22.02
N PHE A 154 -6.41 -3.00 -23.33
CA PHE A 154 -7.63 -3.21 -24.10
C PHE A 154 -7.68 -4.64 -24.62
N GLY A 155 -8.87 -5.23 -24.70
CA GLY A 155 -9.05 -6.47 -25.44
C GLY A 155 -8.76 -6.29 -26.93
N GLU A 156 -8.33 -7.36 -27.63
CA GLU A 156 -7.95 -7.28 -29.06
C GLU A 156 -9.05 -6.69 -29.96
N LYS A 157 -10.31 -6.95 -29.62
CA LYS A 157 -11.51 -6.49 -30.35
C LYS A 157 -12.37 -5.52 -29.54
N GLU A 158 -11.88 -5.03 -28.40
CA GLU A 158 -12.61 -4.08 -27.56
C GLU A 158 -12.75 -2.72 -28.27
N ASP A 159 -13.95 -2.15 -28.25
CA ASP A 159 -14.17 -0.79 -28.73
C ASP A 159 -13.51 0.22 -27.78
N THR A 160 -12.64 1.06 -28.35
CA THR A 160 -11.89 2.11 -27.65
C THR A 160 -12.63 3.45 -27.61
N ARG A 161 -13.77 3.57 -28.30
CA ARG A 161 -14.60 4.79 -28.30
C ARG A 161 -15.00 5.17 -26.88
N GLY A 162 -14.69 6.41 -26.51
CA GLY A 162 -14.95 6.92 -25.17
C GLY A 162 -14.00 6.42 -24.07
N LYS A 163 -13.01 5.57 -24.40
CA LYS A 163 -11.96 5.12 -23.47
C LYS A 163 -10.56 5.62 -23.86
N ALA A 164 -10.38 6.04 -25.11
CA ALA A 164 -9.16 6.63 -25.63
C ALA A 164 -9.42 8.04 -26.16
N PHE A 165 -8.64 9.01 -25.71
CA PHE A 165 -8.76 10.42 -26.08
C PHE A 165 -7.42 10.98 -26.56
N THR A 166 -7.43 11.90 -27.52
CA THR A 166 -6.28 12.77 -27.76
C THR A 166 -6.33 14.00 -26.85
N GLY A 167 -5.20 14.68 -26.64
CA GLY A 167 -5.18 15.97 -25.94
C GLY A 167 -6.19 16.96 -26.53
N ARG A 168 -6.23 17.09 -27.87
CA ARG A 168 -7.21 17.96 -28.55
C ARG A 168 -8.67 17.55 -28.35
N GLU A 169 -8.96 16.25 -28.42
CA GLU A 169 -10.31 15.75 -28.15
C GLU A 169 -10.71 16.04 -26.71
N PHE A 170 -9.77 15.90 -25.76
CA PHE A 170 -10.00 16.19 -24.35
C PHE A 170 -10.26 17.67 -24.10
N ASP A 171 -9.53 18.58 -24.75
CA ASP A 171 -9.73 20.03 -24.63
C ASP A 171 -11.07 20.53 -25.15
N MET A 172 -11.65 19.84 -26.13
CA MET A 172 -12.97 20.18 -26.68
C MET A 172 -14.12 19.76 -25.78
N LEU A 173 -13.89 18.88 -24.80
CA LEU A 173 -14.92 18.44 -23.86
C LEU A 173 -15.23 19.55 -22.85
N SER A 174 -16.50 19.65 -22.45
CA SER A 174 -16.91 20.48 -21.31
C SER A 174 -16.31 19.94 -20.00
N LEU A 175 -16.25 20.77 -18.95
CA LEU A 175 -15.67 20.38 -17.66
C LEU A 175 -16.30 19.11 -17.06
N THR A 176 -17.62 18.96 -17.19
CA THR A 176 -18.35 17.76 -16.72
C THR A 176 -18.00 16.52 -17.54
N GLU A 177 -17.91 16.67 -18.86
CA GLU A 177 -17.53 15.57 -19.77
C GLU A 177 -16.06 15.19 -19.60
N LYS A 178 -15.17 16.15 -19.30
CA LYS A 178 -13.77 15.87 -18.97
C LYS A 178 -13.66 14.98 -17.73
N ARG A 179 -14.39 15.30 -16.66
CA ARG A 179 -14.42 14.48 -15.43
C ARG A 179 -14.93 13.08 -15.71
N GLU A 180 -16.03 12.94 -16.45
CA GLU A 180 -16.56 11.62 -16.82
C GLU A 180 -15.61 10.86 -17.76
N ALA A 181 -14.95 11.55 -18.70
CA ALA A 181 -13.93 10.98 -19.56
C ALA A 181 -12.76 10.43 -18.74
N VAL A 182 -12.24 11.16 -17.75
CA VAL A 182 -11.15 10.69 -16.88
C VAL A 182 -11.54 9.47 -16.07
N ARG A 183 -12.80 9.32 -15.63
CA ARG A 183 -13.28 8.12 -14.90
C ARG A 183 -13.22 6.85 -15.75
N ARG A 184 -13.49 6.94 -17.05
CA ARG A 184 -13.59 5.77 -17.95
C ARG A 184 -12.37 5.57 -18.84
N ALA A 185 -11.57 6.62 -19.05
CA ALA A 185 -10.43 6.57 -19.95
C ALA A 185 -9.36 5.61 -19.44
N LYS A 186 -8.75 4.91 -20.39
CA LYS A 186 -7.56 4.08 -20.19
C LYS A 186 -6.36 4.63 -20.99
N LEU A 187 -6.59 5.50 -21.97
CA LEU A 187 -5.53 6.03 -22.84
C LEU A 187 -5.74 7.51 -23.15
N PHE A 188 -4.69 8.30 -22.93
CA PHE A 188 -4.56 9.66 -23.43
C PHE A 188 -3.34 9.76 -24.35
N ALA A 189 -3.56 10.20 -25.59
CA ALA A 189 -2.53 10.30 -26.63
C ALA A 189 -2.28 11.75 -27.07
N ARG A 190 -1.08 12.06 -27.56
CA ARG A 190 -0.63 13.44 -27.89
C ARG A 190 -0.96 14.44 -26.78
N VAL A 191 -0.58 14.09 -25.56
CA VAL A 191 -0.93 14.83 -24.34
C VAL A 191 0.09 15.94 -24.08
N GLU A 192 -0.38 17.10 -23.59
CA GLU A 192 0.48 18.21 -23.17
C GLU A 192 0.78 18.13 -21.66
N PRO A 193 1.85 18.78 -21.16
CA PRO A 193 2.19 18.75 -19.74
C PRO A 193 1.04 19.21 -18.82
N ALA A 194 0.26 20.21 -19.25
CA ALA A 194 -0.90 20.71 -18.50
C ALA A 194 -1.97 19.63 -18.29
N HIS A 195 -2.28 18.85 -19.33
CA HIS A 195 -3.29 17.78 -19.26
C HIS A 195 -2.91 16.70 -18.25
N LYS A 196 -1.62 16.40 -18.07
CA LYS A 196 -1.17 15.41 -17.07
C LYS A 196 -1.60 15.82 -15.66
N SER A 197 -1.38 17.08 -15.31
CA SER A 197 -1.77 17.64 -14.01
C SER A 197 -3.29 17.79 -13.86
N GLU A 198 -4.00 18.08 -14.96
CA GLU A 198 -5.47 18.16 -15.00
C GLU A 198 -6.13 16.78 -14.80
N ILE A 199 -5.61 15.74 -15.45
CA ILE A 199 -6.10 14.35 -15.28
C ILE A 199 -5.96 13.92 -13.83
N VAL A 200 -4.78 14.16 -13.22
CA VAL A 200 -4.55 13.86 -11.80
C VAL A 200 -5.58 14.59 -10.92
N GLN A 201 -5.81 15.87 -11.17
CA GLN A 201 -6.80 16.64 -10.41
C GLN A 201 -8.19 16.02 -10.44
N TYR A 202 -8.68 15.62 -11.61
CA TYR A 202 -10.01 15.02 -11.72
C TYR A 202 -10.11 13.68 -10.99
N LEU A 203 -9.03 12.88 -10.97
CA LEU A 203 -8.97 11.64 -10.18
C LEU A 203 -9.05 11.94 -8.67
N GLN A 204 -8.32 12.96 -8.21
CA GLN A 204 -8.34 13.38 -6.80
C GLN A 204 -9.70 13.89 -6.36
N GLU A 205 -10.37 14.69 -7.20
CA GLU A 205 -11.72 15.20 -6.94
C GLU A 205 -12.77 14.09 -6.87
N ASP A 206 -12.49 12.93 -7.47
CA ASP A 206 -13.29 11.71 -7.35
C ASP A 206 -12.95 10.86 -6.11
N GLY A 207 -11.92 11.25 -5.36
CA GLY A 207 -11.44 10.54 -4.17
C GLY A 207 -10.60 9.31 -4.48
N GLU A 208 -10.14 9.16 -5.71
CA GLU A 208 -9.19 8.11 -6.12
C GLU A 208 -7.78 8.47 -5.64
N ILE A 209 -7.03 7.45 -5.20
CA ILE A 209 -5.61 7.62 -4.87
C ILE A 209 -4.80 7.37 -6.14
N SER A 210 -4.19 8.43 -6.68
CA SER A 210 -3.52 8.40 -7.97
C SER A 210 -2.00 8.26 -7.83
N ALA A 211 -1.42 7.40 -8.67
CA ALA A 211 0.03 7.29 -8.85
C ALA A 211 0.39 7.75 -10.26
N MET A 212 1.27 8.75 -10.38
CA MET A 212 1.67 9.33 -11.65
C MET A 212 3.14 9.03 -11.92
N THR A 213 3.45 8.55 -13.12
CA THR A 213 4.84 8.27 -13.55
C THR A 213 5.37 9.35 -14.49
N GLY A 214 6.65 9.70 -14.37
CA GLY A 214 7.28 10.69 -15.25
C GLY A 214 8.80 10.68 -15.20
N ASP A 215 9.45 11.19 -16.25
CA ASP A 215 10.91 11.22 -16.40
C ASP A 215 11.44 12.65 -16.64
N GLY A 216 10.63 13.50 -17.27
CA GLY A 216 11.02 14.86 -17.65
C GLY A 216 10.61 15.94 -16.66
N VAL A 217 11.24 17.12 -16.81
CA VAL A 217 10.86 18.36 -16.11
C VAL A 217 9.40 18.72 -16.33
N ASN A 218 8.87 18.39 -17.51
CA ASN A 218 7.48 18.63 -17.89
C ASN A 218 6.48 17.84 -17.02
N ASP A 219 6.92 16.76 -16.38
CA ASP A 219 6.05 15.89 -15.57
C ASP A 219 6.06 16.29 -14.10
N ALA A 220 7.01 17.13 -13.67
CA ALA A 220 7.15 17.55 -12.28
C ALA A 220 5.85 18.14 -11.66
N PRO A 221 5.05 18.97 -12.37
CA PRO A 221 3.78 19.46 -11.82
C PRO A 221 2.74 18.36 -11.60
N ALA A 222 2.73 17.32 -12.43
CA ALA A 222 1.79 16.20 -12.31
C ALA A 222 2.27 15.21 -11.24
N LEU A 223 3.57 14.93 -11.19
CA LEU A 223 4.21 14.09 -10.16
C LEU A 223 3.93 14.62 -8.76
N LYS A 224 4.16 15.91 -8.55
CA LYS A 224 3.95 16.55 -7.24
C LYS A 224 2.48 16.70 -6.85
N LYS A 225 1.57 16.67 -7.83
CA LYS A 225 0.13 16.80 -7.58
C LYS A 225 -0.49 15.46 -7.21
N ALA A 226 0.00 14.36 -7.77
CA ALA A 226 -0.49 13.02 -7.46
C ALA A 226 -0.22 12.66 -5.99
N GLU A 227 -1.02 11.75 -5.42
CA GLU A 227 -0.75 11.21 -4.07
C GLU A 227 0.58 10.47 -4.00
N ILE A 228 0.99 9.86 -5.12
CA ILE A 228 2.26 9.18 -5.26
C ILE A 228 2.89 9.58 -6.60
N GLY A 229 3.86 10.48 -6.56
CA GLY A 229 4.72 10.77 -7.71
C GLY A 229 5.80 9.70 -7.88
N ILE A 230 5.92 9.12 -9.07
CA ILE A 230 6.90 8.09 -9.39
C ILE A 230 7.84 8.58 -10.51
N ALA A 231 9.11 8.81 -10.19
CA ALA A 231 10.10 9.19 -11.19
C ALA A 231 10.89 8.00 -11.72
N MET A 232 11.29 8.10 -12.99
CA MET A 232 12.22 7.16 -13.60
C MET A 232 13.65 7.38 -13.08
N GLY A 233 14.41 6.30 -12.88
CA GLY A 233 15.82 6.28 -12.51
C GLY A 233 16.72 6.90 -13.58
N SER A 234 16.39 6.75 -14.86
CA SER A 234 17.04 7.52 -15.95
C SER A 234 16.49 8.94 -16.12
N GLY A 235 15.44 9.31 -15.37
CA GLY A 235 14.79 10.60 -15.44
C GLY A 235 15.65 11.77 -14.94
N THR A 236 15.18 12.98 -15.26
CA THR A 236 15.79 14.24 -14.87
C THR A 236 15.82 14.41 -13.34
N ALA A 237 16.83 15.12 -12.82
CA ALA A 237 16.93 15.40 -11.38
C ALA A 237 15.70 16.14 -10.84
N VAL A 238 15.09 17.00 -11.66
CA VAL A 238 13.87 17.72 -11.30
C VAL A 238 12.70 16.74 -11.11
N ALA A 239 12.51 15.78 -12.02
CA ALA A 239 11.46 14.77 -11.89
C ALA A 239 11.64 13.94 -10.60
N LYS A 240 12.88 13.48 -10.32
CA LYS A 240 13.21 12.73 -9.10
C LYS A 240 12.98 13.53 -7.81
N SER A 241 13.26 14.83 -7.83
CA SER A 241 13.02 15.70 -6.67
C SER A 241 11.54 16.03 -6.45
N ALA A 242 10.72 15.86 -7.48
CA ALA A 242 9.28 16.11 -7.43
C ALA A 242 8.44 14.84 -7.14
N SER A 243 9.08 13.67 -7.06
CA SER A 243 8.45 12.36 -6.85
C SER A 243 8.69 11.83 -5.43
N ASP A 244 7.74 11.05 -4.91
CA ASP A 244 7.84 10.34 -3.63
C ASP A 244 8.60 9.01 -3.75
N MET A 245 8.62 8.44 -4.96
CA MET A 245 9.28 7.16 -5.27
C MET A 245 10.09 7.28 -6.56
N VAL A 246 11.27 6.64 -6.60
CA VAL A 246 12.13 6.58 -7.80
C VAL A 246 12.37 5.12 -8.20
N LEU A 247 12.07 4.79 -9.45
CA LEU A 247 12.32 3.45 -10.01
C LEU A 247 13.76 3.35 -10.50
N ALA A 248 14.62 2.72 -9.69
CA ALA A 248 16.04 2.61 -10.03
C ALA A 248 16.32 1.85 -11.35
N ASP A 249 15.41 0.96 -11.75
CA ASP A 249 15.50 0.07 -12.92
C ASP A 249 14.63 0.48 -14.11
N ASP A 250 13.91 1.61 -13.99
CA ASP A 250 12.96 2.09 -15.00
C ASP A 250 11.88 1.06 -15.38
N ASN A 251 11.47 0.20 -14.45
CA ASN A 251 10.54 -0.88 -14.71
C ASN A 251 9.16 -0.67 -14.07
N PHE A 252 8.10 -0.83 -14.87
CA PHE A 252 6.72 -0.76 -14.40
C PHE A 252 6.37 -1.90 -13.43
N SER A 253 6.98 -3.08 -13.57
CA SER A 253 6.74 -4.19 -12.64
C SER A 253 7.10 -3.84 -11.20
N THR A 254 8.09 -2.97 -11.00
CA THR A 254 8.53 -2.52 -9.69
C THR A 254 7.46 -1.69 -8.99
N ILE A 255 6.60 -0.99 -9.74
CA ILE A 255 5.42 -0.30 -9.18
C ILE A 255 4.43 -1.33 -8.61
N VAL A 256 4.20 -2.43 -9.33
CA VAL A 256 3.28 -3.49 -8.86
C VAL A 256 3.81 -4.14 -7.58
N ALA A 257 5.11 -4.45 -7.54
CA ALA A 257 5.76 -4.96 -6.34
C ALA A 257 5.67 -3.99 -5.16
N ALA A 258 5.86 -2.69 -5.41
CA ALA A 258 5.72 -1.66 -4.37
C ALA A 258 4.28 -1.53 -3.85
N VAL A 259 3.27 -1.73 -4.71
CA VAL A 259 1.86 -1.75 -4.28
C VAL A 259 1.56 -2.99 -3.44
N GLU A 260 2.06 -4.16 -3.84
CA GLU A 260 1.94 -5.40 -3.06
C GLU A 260 2.54 -5.24 -1.65
N GLU A 261 3.78 -4.72 -1.59
CA GLU A 261 4.47 -4.46 -0.34
C GLU A 261 3.75 -3.39 0.51
N GLY A 262 3.28 -2.31 -0.12
CA GLY A 262 2.52 -1.26 0.56
C GLY A 262 1.22 -1.78 1.20
N ARG A 263 0.52 -2.71 0.53
CA ARG A 263 -0.65 -3.39 1.09
C ARG A 263 -0.26 -4.29 2.26
N ALA A 264 0.87 -5.00 2.17
CA ALA A 264 1.37 -5.88 3.22
C ALA A 264 1.71 -5.09 4.48
N ILE A 265 2.50 -4.01 4.33
CA ILE A 265 2.86 -3.10 5.41
C ILE A 265 1.62 -2.51 6.05
N TYR A 266 0.62 -2.07 5.26
CA TYR A 266 -0.62 -1.51 5.81
C TYR A 266 -1.39 -2.54 6.65
N ASN A 267 -1.51 -3.79 6.18
CA ASN A 267 -2.18 -4.84 6.93
C ASN A 267 -1.47 -5.14 8.26
N ASN A 268 -0.13 -5.20 8.24
CA ASN A 268 0.69 -5.40 9.43
C ASN A 268 0.56 -4.20 10.40
N MET A 269 0.55 -2.98 9.86
CA MET A 269 0.28 -1.75 10.62
C MET A 269 -1.07 -1.77 11.31
N LYS A 270 -2.12 -2.18 10.59
CA LYS A 270 -3.46 -2.30 11.16
C LYS A 270 -3.43 -3.26 12.35
N GLN A 271 -2.75 -4.40 12.23
CA GLN A 271 -2.66 -5.41 13.29
C GLN A 271 -1.95 -4.91 14.55
N PHE A 272 -0.76 -4.31 14.43
CA PHE A 272 -0.05 -3.86 15.64
C PHE A 272 -0.71 -2.64 16.29
N ILE A 273 -1.31 -1.72 15.52
CA ILE A 273 -2.05 -0.57 16.07
C ILE A 273 -3.23 -1.08 16.91
N ARG A 274 -3.93 -2.11 16.43
CA ARG A 274 -5.05 -2.73 17.15
C ARG A 274 -4.59 -3.43 18.41
N TYR A 275 -3.47 -4.14 18.37
CA TYR A 275 -2.85 -4.76 19.55
C TYR A 275 -2.58 -3.72 20.64
N LEU A 276 -1.87 -2.63 20.30
CA LEU A 276 -1.56 -1.56 21.25
C LEU A 276 -2.82 -0.87 21.81
N ILE A 277 -3.83 -0.61 20.97
CA ILE A 277 -5.08 -0.01 21.45
C ILE A 277 -5.82 -0.97 22.39
N SER A 278 -5.84 -2.26 22.10
CA SER A 278 -6.47 -3.27 22.97
C SER A 278 -5.81 -3.34 24.35
N SER A 279 -4.48 -3.30 24.39
CA SER A 279 -3.69 -3.27 25.64
C SER A 279 -4.05 -2.03 26.48
N ASN A 280 -4.00 -0.84 25.86
CA ASN A 280 -4.35 0.42 26.53
C ASN A 280 -5.79 0.45 27.08
N ILE A 281 -6.77 -0.14 26.38
CA ILE A 281 -8.14 -0.27 26.91
C ILE A 281 -8.13 -1.09 28.20
N GLY A 282 -7.37 -2.18 28.24
CA GLY A 282 -7.24 -3.04 29.42
C GLY A 282 -6.61 -2.33 30.61
N GLU A 283 -5.54 -1.57 30.37
CA GLU A 283 -4.89 -0.76 31.40
C GLU A 283 -5.85 0.28 31.98
N VAL A 284 -6.58 1.02 31.12
CA VAL A 284 -7.57 2.02 31.57
C VAL A 284 -8.69 1.37 32.38
N VAL A 285 -9.22 0.23 31.93
CA VAL A 285 -10.25 -0.51 32.68
C VAL A 285 -9.69 -0.97 34.04
N SER A 286 -8.43 -1.41 34.12
CA SER A 286 -7.83 -1.84 35.38
C SER A 286 -7.75 -0.69 36.40
N ILE A 287 -7.28 0.48 35.98
CA ILE A 287 -7.17 1.68 36.82
C ILE A 287 -8.57 2.13 37.26
N PHE A 288 -9.51 2.18 36.32
CA PHE A 288 -10.89 2.56 36.60
C PHE A 288 -11.55 1.62 37.60
N LEU A 289 -11.41 0.30 37.43
CA LEU A 289 -12.01 -0.69 38.34
C LEU A 289 -11.39 -0.63 39.73
N THR A 290 -10.06 -0.53 39.84
CA THR A 290 -9.40 -0.39 41.14
C THR A 290 -9.88 0.85 41.88
N ALA A 291 -9.94 2.00 41.19
CA ALA A 291 -10.39 3.26 41.78
C ALA A 291 -11.89 3.24 42.13
N ALA A 292 -12.74 2.76 41.23
CA ALA A 292 -14.19 2.71 41.43
C ALA A 292 -14.61 1.76 42.57
N LEU A 293 -13.86 0.67 42.77
CA LEU A 293 -14.09 -0.28 43.86
C LEU A 293 -13.39 0.14 45.17
N GLY A 294 -12.58 1.19 45.18
CA GLY A 294 -11.81 1.63 46.36
C GLY A 294 -10.71 0.66 46.78
N MET A 295 -10.24 -0.20 45.87
CA MET A 295 -9.18 -1.15 46.16
C MET A 295 -7.79 -0.46 46.15
N PRO A 296 -6.78 -1.02 46.83
CA PRO A 296 -5.40 -0.59 46.68
C PRO A 296 -4.95 -0.62 45.21
N GLU A 297 -4.08 0.32 44.82
CA GLU A 297 -3.56 0.44 43.46
C GLU A 297 -2.99 -0.90 42.96
N ALA A 298 -3.56 -1.42 41.86
CA ALA A 298 -3.11 -2.68 41.27
C ALA A 298 -1.85 -2.49 40.42
N LEU A 299 -1.69 -1.32 39.79
CA LEU A 299 -0.57 -0.97 38.93
C LEU A 299 -0.19 0.49 39.16
N ILE A 300 1.11 0.77 39.18
CA ILE A 300 1.65 2.14 39.31
C ILE A 300 2.12 2.67 37.95
N PRO A 301 2.19 4.01 37.75
CA PRO A 301 2.54 4.61 36.46
C PRO A 301 3.87 4.13 35.87
N VAL A 302 4.89 3.88 36.68
CA VAL A 302 6.20 3.42 36.19
C VAL A 302 6.14 2.01 35.59
N GLN A 303 5.25 1.15 36.10
CA GLN A 303 5.04 -0.19 35.58
C GLN A 303 4.31 -0.12 34.22
N LEU A 304 3.26 0.70 34.13
CA LEU A 304 2.52 0.92 32.88
C LEU A 304 3.39 1.52 31.78
N LEU A 305 4.28 2.45 32.13
CA LEU A 305 5.24 3.01 31.16
C LEU A 305 6.16 1.93 30.60
N TRP A 306 6.65 1.02 31.46
CA TRP A 306 7.50 -0.09 31.04
C TRP A 306 6.75 -1.08 30.15
N VAL A 307 5.51 -1.43 30.52
CA VAL A 307 4.67 -2.32 29.71
C VAL A 307 4.44 -1.74 28.32
N ASN A 308 3.95 -0.51 28.24
CA ASN A 308 3.63 0.13 26.97
C ASN A 308 4.85 0.37 26.06
N LEU A 309 6.00 0.72 26.64
CA LEU A 309 7.19 1.06 25.86
C LEU A 309 8.03 -0.17 25.49
N VAL A 310 8.26 -1.07 26.45
CA VAL A 310 9.23 -2.16 26.31
C VAL A 310 8.52 -3.47 26.07
N THR A 311 7.64 -3.87 27.01
CA THR A 311 7.01 -5.19 26.96
C THR A 311 6.15 -5.37 25.71
N ASP A 312 5.30 -4.40 25.40
CA ASP A 312 4.38 -4.42 24.26
C ASP A 312 5.04 -3.88 22.98
N GLY A 313 5.99 -2.95 23.12
CA GLY A 313 6.70 -2.36 21.98
C GLY A 313 7.46 -3.39 21.13
N LEU A 314 8.04 -4.41 21.79
CA LEU A 314 8.76 -5.50 21.13
C LEU A 314 7.81 -6.39 20.27
N PRO A 315 6.74 -7.01 20.80
CA PRO A 315 5.76 -7.73 19.99
C PRO A 315 5.08 -6.85 18.94
N ALA A 316 4.76 -5.59 19.25
CA ALA A 316 4.14 -4.67 18.29
C ALA A 316 5.05 -4.45 17.06
N THR A 317 6.35 -4.26 17.28
CA THR A 317 7.33 -4.17 16.19
C THR A 317 7.43 -5.48 15.43
N ALA A 318 7.40 -6.62 16.13
CA ALA A 318 7.48 -7.93 15.51
C ALA A 318 6.27 -8.27 14.62
N LEU A 319 5.06 -7.81 14.98
CA LEU A 319 3.85 -7.89 14.14
C LEU A 319 4.01 -7.12 12.82
N GLY A 320 4.90 -6.12 12.77
CA GLY A 320 5.30 -5.45 11.53
C GLY A 320 5.90 -6.38 10.47
N PHE A 321 6.49 -7.50 10.91
CA PHE A 321 7.11 -8.52 10.05
C PHE A 321 6.20 -9.73 9.80
N ASN A 322 4.88 -9.58 9.96
CA ASN A 322 3.95 -10.64 9.59
C ASN A 322 4.01 -10.93 8.08
N PRO A 323 3.92 -12.21 7.67
CA PRO A 323 3.91 -12.56 6.26
C PRO A 323 2.66 -11.99 5.57
N PRO A 324 2.77 -11.53 4.31
CA PRO A 324 1.62 -11.03 3.57
C PRO A 324 0.61 -12.14 3.27
N ASP A 325 -0.67 -11.77 3.17
CA ASP A 325 -1.72 -12.69 2.73
C ASP A 325 -1.49 -13.09 1.25
N LEU A 326 -1.72 -14.36 0.91
CA LEU A 326 -1.56 -14.87 -0.47
C LEU A 326 -2.53 -14.22 -1.47
N ASP A 327 -3.63 -13.64 -0.99
CA ASP A 327 -4.67 -13.01 -1.79
C ASP A 327 -4.57 -11.47 -1.82
N ILE A 328 -3.46 -10.89 -1.38
CA ILE A 328 -3.30 -9.44 -1.20
C ILE A 328 -3.45 -8.65 -2.51
N MET A 329 -3.04 -9.26 -3.64
CA MET A 329 -3.18 -8.72 -5.00
C MET A 329 -4.47 -9.18 -5.70
N GLN A 330 -5.40 -9.81 -4.99
CA GLN A 330 -6.73 -10.18 -5.49
C GLN A 330 -7.86 -9.32 -4.90
N LYS A 331 -7.55 -8.55 -3.84
CA LYS A 331 -8.48 -7.63 -3.21
C LYS A 331 -8.49 -6.28 -3.95
N PRO A 332 -9.61 -5.56 -4.04
CA PRO A 332 -9.64 -4.19 -4.57
C PRO A 332 -8.84 -3.23 -3.67
N PRO A 333 -8.45 -2.05 -4.16
CA PRO A 333 -7.82 -1.02 -3.34
C PRO A 333 -8.71 -0.63 -2.15
N ARG A 334 -8.10 -0.44 -0.99
CA ARG A 334 -8.81 0.00 0.22
C ARG A 334 -9.43 1.37 -0.01
N ASN A 335 -10.65 1.56 0.50
CA ASN A 335 -11.25 2.89 0.53
C ASN A 335 -10.47 3.79 1.51
N SER A 336 -10.07 4.99 1.06
CA SER A 336 -9.34 5.97 1.88
C SER A 336 -10.09 6.37 3.15
N LYS A 337 -11.43 6.33 3.12
CA LYS A 337 -12.33 6.67 4.24
C LYS A 337 -12.62 5.50 5.19
N GLU A 338 -12.11 4.29 4.92
CA GLU A 338 -12.32 3.17 5.84
C GLU A 338 -11.58 3.44 7.17
N PRO A 339 -12.27 3.35 8.32
CA PRO A 339 -11.62 3.51 9.62
C PRO A 339 -10.72 2.31 9.94
N LEU A 340 -9.69 2.55 10.75
CA LEU A 340 -8.78 1.49 11.24
C LEU A 340 -9.52 0.43 12.08
N ILE A 341 -10.52 0.86 12.85
CA ILE A 341 -11.34 0.03 13.73
C ILE A 341 -12.81 0.15 13.32
N SER A 342 -13.40 -0.96 12.85
CA SER A 342 -14.83 -1.07 12.55
C SER A 342 -15.64 -1.36 13.81
N GLY A 343 -16.97 -1.19 13.77
CA GLY A 343 -17.82 -1.38 14.96
C GLY A 343 -17.72 -2.77 15.60
N TRP A 344 -17.73 -3.85 14.79
CA TRP A 344 -17.54 -5.21 15.31
C TRP A 344 -16.16 -5.40 15.94
N LEU A 345 -15.13 -4.86 15.28
CA LEU A 345 -13.77 -4.97 15.76
C LEU A 345 -13.55 -4.16 17.06
N PHE A 346 -14.21 -3.02 17.19
CA PHE A 346 -14.23 -2.22 18.41
C PHE A 346 -14.84 -3.01 19.56
N LEU A 347 -16.00 -3.67 19.35
CA LEU A 347 -16.62 -4.52 20.36
C LEU A 347 -15.71 -5.69 20.76
N ARG A 348 -14.98 -6.26 19.79
CA ARG A 348 -14.02 -7.34 20.05
C ARG A 348 -12.93 -6.90 21.02
N TYR A 349 -12.24 -5.80 20.72
CA TYR A 349 -11.16 -5.28 21.55
C TYR A 349 -11.65 -4.67 22.85
N MET A 350 -12.87 -4.13 22.89
CA MET A 350 -13.50 -3.72 24.13
C MET A 350 -13.68 -4.93 25.07
N ALA A 351 -14.17 -6.06 24.57
CA ALA A 351 -14.32 -7.27 25.38
C ALA A 351 -12.98 -7.85 25.86
N ILE A 352 -11.95 -7.85 25.00
CA ILE A 352 -10.59 -8.29 25.38
C ILE A 352 -10.00 -7.33 26.42
N GLY A 353 -10.04 -6.02 26.18
CA GLY A 353 -9.56 -5.00 27.12
C GLY A 353 -10.30 -5.07 28.46
N CYS A 354 -11.63 -5.19 28.46
CA CYS A 354 -12.39 -5.40 29.69
C CYS A 354 -11.95 -6.66 30.44
N TYR A 355 -11.68 -7.76 29.72
CA TYR A 355 -11.13 -8.98 30.32
C TYR A 355 -9.76 -8.72 30.95
N VAL A 356 -8.84 -8.05 30.24
CA VAL A 356 -7.51 -7.68 30.75
C VAL A 356 -7.65 -6.88 32.04
N GLY A 357 -8.47 -5.82 32.05
CA GLY A 357 -8.66 -4.98 33.22
C GLY A 357 -9.23 -5.72 34.42
N VAL A 358 -10.26 -6.55 34.21
CA VAL A 358 -10.84 -7.39 35.27
C VAL A 358 -9.86 -8.45 35.77
N ALA A 359 -9.08 -9.07 34.87
CA ALA A 359 -8.10 -10.09 35.22
C ALA A 359 -6.95 -9.51 36.05
N THR A 360 -6.44 -8.33 35.67
CA THR A 360 -5.39 -7.60 36.38
C THR A 360 -5.83 -7.26 37.80
N VAL A 361 -6.96 -6.56 37.98
CA VAL A 361 -7.50 -6.21 39.30
C VAL A 361 -7.89 -7.45 40.10
N GLY A 362 -8.53 -8.42 39.43
CA GLY A 362 -8.95 -9.68 40.03
C GLY A 362 -7.79 -10.52 40.55
N SER A 363 -6.63 -10.48 39.89
CA SER A 363 -5.43 -11.19 40.35
C SER A 363 -4.82 -10.58 41.62
N ALA A 364 -4.81 -9.24 41.72
CA ALA A 364 -4.41 -8.54 42.94
C ALA A 364 -5.40 -8.81 44.09
N ALA A 365 -6.70 -8.73 43.80
CA ALA A 365 -7.76 -9.04 44.76
C ALA A 365 -7.73 -10.50 45.22
N TRP A 366 -7.41 -11.44 44.32
CA TRP A 366 -7.24 -12.85 44.65
C TRP A 366 -6.12 -13.07 45.67
N TRP A 367 -4.99 -12.37 45.52
CA TRP A 367 -3.88 -12.44 46.48
C TRP A 367 -4.31 -11.97 47.88
N PHE A 368 -5.08 -10.89 47.96
CA PHE A 368 -5.58 -10.36 49.23
C PHE A 368 -6.64 -11.26 49.89
N MET A 369 -7.59 -11.79 49.11
CA MET A 369 -8.80 -12.40 49.66
C MET A 369 -8.75 -13.94 49.72
N LYS A 370 -8.20 -14.60 48.71
CA LYS A 370 -8.32 -16.06 48.53
C LYS A 370 -7.02 -16.82 48.67
N TYR A 371 -5.89 -16.21 48.34
CA TYR A 371 -4.61 -16.91 48.31
C TYR A 371 -4.22 -17.44 49.70
N SER A 372 -3.78 -18.70 49.74
CA SER A 372 -3.54 -19.40 51.01
C SER A 372 -2.38 -18.82 51.82
N GLY A 373 -1.37 -18.25 51.13
CA GLY A 373 -0.24 -17.53 51.72
C GLY A 373 -0.46 -16.01 51.84
N GLY A 374 -1.65 -15.52 51.50
CA GLY A 374 -2.05 -14.12 51.65
C GLY A 374 -2.78 -13.87 52.98
N PRO A 375 -3.18 -12.61 53.24
CA PRO A 375 -3.86 -12.20 54.48
C PRO A 375 -5.31 -12.69 54.61
N ARG A 376 -5.91 -13.21 53.54
CA ARG A 376 -7.31 -13.72 53.48
C ARG A 376 -8.35 -12.76 54.06
N MET A 377 -8.29 -11.51 53.61
CA MET A 377 -9.19 -10.47 54.08
C MET A 377 -10.56 -10.51 53.40
N THR A 378 -11.55 -9.92 54.06
CA THR A 378 -12.89 -9.74 53.47
C THR A 378 -12.88 -8.62 52.43
N TYR A 379 -13.89 -8.62 51.54
CA TYR A 379 -14.03 -7.55 50.54
C TYR A 379 -14.14 -6.16 51.18
N TYR A 380 -14.86 -6.05 52.31
CA TYR A 380 -15.02 -4.80 53.04
C TYR A 380 -13.67 -4.23 53.50
N GLN A 381 -12.81 -5.08 54.08
CA GLN A 381 -11.48 -4.69 54.52
C GLN A 381 -10.60 -4.25 53.33
N LEU A 382 -10.72 -4.91 52.18
CA LEU A 382 -9.95 -4.53 50.99
C LEU A 382 -10.35 -3.15 50.45
N THR A 383 -11.65 -2.84 50.38
CA THR A 383 -12.14 -1.57 49.83
C THR A 383 -12.01 -0.39 50.79
N HIS A 384 -12.00 -0.65 52.09
CA HIS A 384 -11.84 0.40 53.12
C HIS A 384 -10.40 0.49 53.64
N HIS A 385 -9.41 0.05 52.86
CA HIS A 385 -8.01 -0.05 53.27
C HIS A 385 -7.42 1.24 53.88
N LEU A 386 -7.85 2.42 53.42
CA LEU A 386 -7.43 3.73 53.95
C LEU A 386 -7.84 3.96 55.41
N GLN A 387 -8.85 3.24 55.91
CA GLN A 387 -9.34 3.33 57.29
C GLN A 387 -8.57 2.41 58.25
N CYS A 388 -7.62 1.59 57.77
CA CYS A 388 -6.94 0.60 58.60
C CYS A 388 -6.24 1.20 59.84
N THR A 389 -5.67 2.39 59.71
CA THR A 389 -5.03 3.12 60.84
C THR A 389 -6.03 3.86 61.72
N LEU A 390 -7.20 4.22 61.18
CA LEU A 390 -8.22 5.02 61.85
C LEU A 390 -9.23 4.16 62.62
N GLU A 391 -9.51 2.95 62.15
CA GLU A 391 -10.48 2.02 62.75
C GLU A 391 -9.92 0.58 62.88
N PRO A 392 -8.97 0.34 63.82
CA PRO A 392 -8.29 -0.95 63.95
C PRO A 392 -9.24 -2.13 64.26
N SER A 393 -10.41 -1.84 64.86
CA SER A 393 -11.43 -2.83 65.17
C SER A 393 -12.05 -3.50 63.94
N ALA A 394 -12.03 -2.85 62.77
CA ALA A 394 -12.53 -3.44 61.52
C ALA A 394 -11.50 -4.35 60.83
N PHE A 395 -10.22 -4.31 61.24
CA PHE A 395 -9.09 -4.97 60.59
C PHE A 395 -8.40 -6.02 61.47
N VAL A 396 -9.16 -6.69 62.34
CA VAL A 396 -8.64 -7.71 63.26
C VAL A 396 -7.94 -8.83 62.49
N GLY A 397 -6.66 -9.06 62.79
CA GLY A 397 -5.84 -10.12 62.19
C GLY A 397 -5.10 -9.74 60.91
N VAL A 398 -5.22 -8.50 60.42
CA VAL A 398 -4.54 -8.01 59.21
C VAL A 398 -3.66 -6.80 59.55
N PRO A 399 -2.32 -6.87 59.42
CA PRO A 399 -1.47 -5.71 59.62
C PRO A 399 -1.63 -4.71 58.47
N CYS A 400 -1.76 -3.41 58.78
CA CYS A 400 -1.97 -2.38 57.75
C CYS A 400 -0.82 -2.25 56.74
N SER A 401 0.39 -2.71 57.08
CA SER A 401 1.53 -2.75 56.15
C SER A 401 1.30 -3.66 54.94
N VAL A 402 0.34 -4.59 55.02
CA VAL A 402 0.01 -5.52 53.93
C VAL A 402 -0.56 -4.81 52.71
N PHE A 403 -1.23 -3.67 52.89
CA PHE A 403 -1.76 -2.86 51.78
C PHE A 403 -0.66 -2.16 50.98
N SER A 404 0.54 -2.01 51.55
CA SER A 404 1.73 -1.49 50.87
C SER A 404 2.66 -2.62 50.35
N SER A 405 2.20 -3.87 50.36
CA SER A 405 2.98 -5.00 49.86
C SER A 405 3.19 -4.89 48.34
N PRO A 406 4.40 -5.20 47.82
CA PRO A 406 4.65 -5.24 46.37
C PRO A 406 4.03 -6.47 45.68
N LYS A 407 3.58 -7.48 46.43
CA LYS A 407 3.09 -8.77 45.91
C LYS A 407 1.81 -8.66 45.05
N PRO A 408 0.72 -8.00 45.49
CA PRO A 408 -0.47 -7.81 44.67
C PRO A 408 -0.19 -7.07 43.37
N MET A 409 0.64 -6.01 43.41
CA MET A 409 1.05 -5.28 42.20
C MET A 409 1.84 -6.17 41.25
N THR A 410 2.68 -7.06 41.79
CA THR A 410 3.42 -8.02 40.98
C THR A 410 2.51 -9.05 40.31
N MET A 411 1.46 -9.52 41.00
CA MET A 411 0.44 -10.40 40.43
C MET A 411 -0.30 -9.72 39.28
N ALA A 412 -0.77 -8.49 39.51
CA ALA A 412 -1.44 -7.67 38.49
C ALA A 412 -0.54 -7.44 37.27
N LEU A 413 0.69 -6.99 37.48
CA LEU A 413 1.65 -6.77 36.41
C LEU A 413 1.96 -8.05 35.63
N SER A 414 2.16 -9.17 36.31
CA SER A 414 2.47 -10.45 35.65
C SER A 414 1.29 -11.00 34.85
N VAL A 415 0.05 -10.80 35.33
CA VAL A 415 -1.16 -11.14 34.58
C VAL A 415 -1.30 -10.26 33.34
N LEU A 416 -1.10 -8.94 33.47
CA LEU A 416 -1.12 -8.00 32.36
C LEU A 416 -0.10 -8.41 31.29
N VAL A 417 1.18 -8.56 31.66
CA VAL A 417 2.26 -8.94 30.74
C VAL A 417 1.95 -10.26 30.03
N LEU A 418 1.53 -11.29 30.76
CA LEU A 418 1.25 -12.59 30.15
C LEU A 418 0.02 -12.56 29.24
N ILE A 419 -1.03 -11.81 29.61
CA ILE A 419 -2.20 -11.58 28.74
C ILE A 419 -1.76 -10.87 27.47
N GLU A 420 -0.92 -9.83 27.55
CA GLU A 420 -0.48 -9.11 26.35
C GLU A 420 0.39 -9.97 25.43
N MET A 421 1.22 -10.86 25.98
CA MET A 421 1.95 -11.84 25.15
C MET A 421 1.00 -12.79 24.42
N PHE A 422 -0.07 -13.24 25.07
CA PHE A 422 -1.11 -14.05 24.43
C PHE A 422 -1.95 -13.24 23.42
N ASN A 423 -2.23 -11.97 23.72
CA ASN A 423 -2.94 -11.06 22.84
C ASN A 423 -2.11 -10.71 21.59
N ALA A 424 -0.79 -10.64 21.71
CA ALA A 424 0.12 -10.48 20.58
C ALA A 424 0.06 -11.69 19.64
N LEU A 425 -0.02 -12.92 20.17
CA LEU A 425 -0.26 -14.12 19.36
C LEU A 425 -1.60 -14.05 18.63
N ASN A 426 -2.67 -13.67 19.35
CA ASN A 426 -3.97 -13.46 18.74
C ASN A 426 -3.93 -12.38 17.63
N SER A 427 -3.06 -11.39 17.76
CA SER A 427 -2.92 -10.32 16.78
C SER A 427 -2.14 -10.71 15.52
N LEU A 428 -1.60 -11.94 15.44
CA LEU A 428 -0.96 -12.50 14.23
C LEU A 428 -1.91 -12.53 13.02
N SER A 429 -3.21 -12.69 13.27
CA SER A 429 -4.23 -12.63 12.23
C SER A 429 -5.50 -11.98 12.75
N GLU A 430 -6.14 -11.16 11.92
CA GLU A 430 -7.42 -10.55 12.27
C GLU A 430 -8.54 -11.58 12.41
N ASN A 431 -8.61 -12.58 11.51
CA ASN A 431 -9.74 -13.51 11.41
C ASN A 431 -9.33 -14.98 11.38
N GLN A 432 -8.07 -15.32 11.06
CA GLN A 432 -7.63 -16.71 11.05
C GLN A 432 -7.40 -17.21 12.48
N SER A 433 -7.70 -18.49 12.69
CA SER A 433 -7.43 -19.16 13.96
C SER A 433 -5.93 -19.32 14.16
N LEU A 434 -5.48 -19.35 15.42
CA LEU A 434 -4.11 -19.75 15.77
C LEU A 434 -3.78 -21.18 15.32
N VAL A 435 -4.77 -22.03 15.10
CA VAL A 435 -4.56 -23.39 14.56
C VAL A 435 -4.23 -23.33 13.07
N SER A 436 -4.91 -22.47 12.31
CA SER A 436 -4.69 -22.28 10.88
C SER A 436 -3.42 -21.47 10.59
N MET A 437 -3.15 -20.47 11.42
CA MET A 437 -1.98 -19.60 11.33
C MET A 437 -1.17 -19.72 12.63
N PRO A 438 -0.28 -20.72 12.72
CA PRO A 438 0.40 -21.00 13.96
C PRO A 438 1.45 -19.92 14.32
N PRO A 439 1.78 -19.74 15.61
CA PRO A 439 2.69 -18.70 16.08
C PRO A 439 4.05 -18.65 15.37
N TRP A 440 4.61 -19.82 15.00
CA TRP A 440 5.91 -19.92 14.34
C TRP A 440 5.92 -19.44 12.88
N ARG A 441 4.76 -19.04 12.32
CA ARG A 441 4.72 -18.34 11.02
C ARG A 441 5.45 -17.01 11.06
N ASN A 442 5.43 -16.33 12.21
CA ASN A 442 6.26 -15.16 12.47
C ASN A 442 7.27 -15.49 13.57
N VAL A 443 8.46 -15.93 13.16
CA VAL A 443 9.55 -16.25 14.10
C VAL A 443 9.97 -15.02 14.90
N TRP A 444 9.91 -13.82 14.31
CA TRP A 444 10.22 -12.57 15.00
C TRP A 444 9.26 -12.29 16.15
N LEU A 445 7.98 -12.62 16.01
CA LEU A 445 7.00 -12.49 17.08
C LEU A 445 7.31 -13.43 18.25
N VAL A 446 7.68 -14.68 17.96
CA VAL A 446 8.05 -15.65 18.99
C VAL A 446 9.32 -15.21 19.73
N ILE A 447 10.31 -14.70 19.02
CA ILE A 447 11.54 -14.14 19.60
C ILE A 447 11.20 -12.93 20.47
N ALA A 448 10.37 -12.01 19.97
CA ALA A 448 9.97 -10.81 20.70
C ALA A 448 9.22 -11.14 21.99
N ILE A 449 8.25 -12.06 21.94
CA ILE A 449 7.52 -12.53 23.14
C ILE A 449 8.48 -13.20 24.13
N SER A 450 9.39 -14.05 23.65
CA SER A 450 10.35 -14.72 24.51
C SER A 450 11.29 -13.72 25.19
N PHE A 451 11.71 -12.69 24.46
CA PHE A 451 12.56 -11.63 24.99
C PHE A 451 11.79 -10.70 25.95
N SER A 452 10.54 -10.34 25.66
CA SER A 452 9.67 -9.60 26.58
C SER A 452 9.44 -10.36 27.88
N MET A 453 9.20 -11.68 27.81
CA MET A 453 9.09 -12.52 29.01
C MET A 453 10.42 -12.57 29.77
N PHE A 454 11.56 -12.71 29.08
CA PHE A 454 12.88 -12.64 29.73
C PHE A 454 13.09 -11.31 30.46
N LEU A 455 12.74 -10.18 29.85
CA LEU A 455 12.82 -8.87 30.48
C LEU A 455 11.87 -8.76 31.68
N HIS A 456 10.68 -9.35 31.60
CA HIS A 456 9.75 -9.43 32.74
C HIS A 456 10.34 -10.23 33.90
N PHE A 457 11.00 -11.35 33.63
CA PHE A 457 11.76 -12.08 34.66
C PHE A 457 12.94 -11.23 35.19
N ALA A 458 13.65 -10.51 34.32
CA ALA A 458 14.75 -9.64 34.75
C ALA A 458 14.28 -8.56 35.73
N ILE A 459 13.13 -7.91 35.51
CA ILE A 459 12.61 -6.90 36.45
C ILE A 459 12.18 -7.50 37.79
N LEU A 460 11.72 -8.77 37.80
CA LEU A 460 11.24 -9.45 39.01
C LEU A 460 12.36 -9.97 39.91
N TYR A 461 13.45 -10.46 39.32
CA TYR A 461 14.49 -11.20 40.04
C TYR A 461 15.79 -10.41 40.22
N ILE A 462 15.96 -9.26 39.57
CA ILE A 462 17.10 -8.37 39.79
C ILE A 462 16.71 -7.28 40.80
N ASP A 463 17.38 -7.25 41.95
CA ASP A 463 17.06 -6.36 43.09
C ASP A 463 16.95 -4.87 42.73
N VAL A 464 17.78 -4.39 41.81
CA VAL A 464 17.78 -2.99 41.37
C VAL A 464 16.45 -2.65 40.70
N PHE A 465 16.00 -3.49 39.77
CA PHE A 465 14.74 -3.28 39.06
C PHE A 465 13.55 -3.50 39.98
N ALA A 466 13.56 -4.55 40.81
CA ALA A 466 12.48 -4.86 41.73
C ALA A 466 12.15 -3.67 42.67
N LYS A 467 13.17 -2.93 43.14
CA LYS A 467 13.00 -1.72 43.95
C LYS A 467 12.42 -0.54 43.18
N ILE A 468 12.87 -0.31 41.94
CA ILE A 468 12.38 0.79 41.08
C ILE A 468 10.90 0.56 40.73
N PHE A 469 10.54 -0.67 40.39
CA PHE A 469 9.18 -1.02 39.98
C PHE A 469 8.24 -1.40 41.13
N GLN A 470 8.71 -1.41 42.39
CA GLN A 470 7.94 -1.82 43.57
C GLN A 470 7.32 -3.21 43.41
N ILE A 471 8.11 -4.18 42.94
CA ILE A 471 7.70 -5.57 42.68
C ILE A 471 8.54 -6.56 43.47
N SER A 472 8.05 -7.80 43.57
CA SER A 472 8.72 -8.87 44.31
C SER A 472 8.55 -10.23 43.64
N ALA A 473 9.60 -11.03 43.57
CA ALA A 473 9.59 -12.34 42.90
C ALA A 473 8.41 -13.23 43.31
N LEU A 474 7.69 -13.80 42.34
CA LEU A 474 6.56 -14.70 42.58
C LEU A 474 7.01 -16.14 42.84
N ASN A 475 6.26 -16.85 43.67
CA ASN A 475 6.43 -18.30 43.89
C ASN A 475 5.68 -19.13 42.82
N LEU A 476 5.83 -20.45 42.85
CA LEU A 476 5.21 -21.35 41.86
C LEU A 476 3.68 -21.35 41.91
N ALA A 477 3.05 -21.19 43.08
CA ALA A 477 1.60 -21.14 43.21
C ALA A 477 1.04 -19.83 42.63
N GLU A 478 1.69 -18.71 42.93
CA GLU A 478 1.41 -17.39 42.37
C GLU A 478 1.53 -17.41 40.83
N TRP A 479 2.63 -17.97 40.28
CA TRP A 479 2.79 -18.14 38.84
C TRP A 479 1.74 -19.05 38.20
N SER A 480 1.36 -20.15 38.87
CA SER A 480 0.27 -21.01 38.42
C SER A 480 -1.05 -20.23 38.31
N ALA A 481 -1.35 -19.35 39.28
CA ALA A 481 -2.52 -18.50 39.22
C ALA A 481 -2.43 -17.47 38.08
N VAL A 482 -1.27 -16.84 37.87
CA VAL A 482 -1.02 -15.94 36.73
C VAL A 482 -1.36 -16.63 35.40
N VAL A 483 -0.79 -17.82 35.15
CA VAL A 483 -1.04 -18.57 33.90
C VAL A 483 -2.52 -18.92 33.73
N LYS A 484 -3.19 -19.39 34.79
CA LYS A 484 -4.61 -19.75 34.74
C LYS A 484 -5.50 -18.54 34.45
N ILE A 485 -5.21 -17.39 35.05
CA ILE A 485 -5.95 -16.15 34.84
C ILE A 485 -5.68 -15.57 33.44
N SER A 486 -4.47 -15.74 32.88
CA SER A 486 -4.15 -15.16 31.57
C SER A 486 -4.63 -16.01 30.38
N LEU A 487 -4.62 -17.35 30.49
CA LEU A 487 -4.91 -18.26 29.37
C LEU A 487 -6.27 -18.06 28.65
N PRO A 488 -7.38 -17.71 29.34
CA PRO A 488 -8.67 -17.51 28.68
C PRO A 488 -8.72 -16.42 27.63
N VAL A 489 -7.77 -15.48 27.60
CA VAL A 489 -7.72 -14.44 26.55
C VAL A 489 -7.53 -15.06 25.16
N LEU A 490 -6.78 -16.16 25.05
CA LEU A 490 -6.62 -16.93 23.81
C LEU A 490 -7.96 -17.54 23.37
N LEU A 491 -8.70 -18.11 24.31
CA LEU A 491 -9.98 -18.76 24.06
C LEU A 491 -11.07 -17.74 23.70
N LEU A 492 -11.05 -16.58 24.36
CA LEU A 492 -11.96 -15.48 24.12
C LEU A 492 -11.82 -14.94 22.70
N ASP A 493 -10.60 -14.62 22.28
CA ASP A 493 -10.36 -14.11 20.93
C ASP A 493 -10.62 -15.18 19.86
N GLU A 494 -10.25 -16.45 20.09
CA GLU A 494 -10.55 -17.52 19.14
C GLU A 494 -12.07 -17.72 18.98
N THR A 495 -12.84 -17.57 20.07
CA THR A 495 -14.31 -17.56 20.02
C THR A 495 -14.83 -16.40 19.17
N GLN A 496 -14.29 -15.20 19.37
CA GLN A 496 -14.69 -14.00 18.62
C GLN A 496 -14.30 -14.09 17.13
N LYS A 497 -13.13 -14.65 16.81
CA LYS A 497 -12.70 -14.94 15.44
C LYS A 497 -13.59 -15.98 14.77
N ALA A 498 -13.94 -17.06 15.46
CA ALA A 498 -14.84 -18.07 14.93
C ALA A 498 -16.23 -17.48 14.57
N ILE A 499 -16.76 -16.59 15.43
CA ILE A 499 -17.99 -15.85 15.16
C ILE A 499 -17.82 -14.94 13.94
N ALA A 500 -16.73 -14.17 13.88
CA ALA A 500 -16.44 -13.26 12.76
C ALA A 500 -16.37 -14.00 11.41
N ARG A 501 -15.69 -15.16 11.37
CA ARG A 501 -15.62 -16.03 10.19
C ARG A 501 -17.00 -16.52 9.75
N CYS A 502 -17.84 -16.97 10.69
CA CYS A 502 -19.20 -17.44 10.35
C CYS A 502 -20.07 -16.34 9.74
N VAL A 503 -20.00 -15.13 10.31
CA VAL A 503 -20.76 -13.96 9.82
C VAL A 503 -20.26 -13.56 8.43
N SER A 504 -18.94 -13.52 8.22
CA SER A 504 -18.34 -13.17 6.92
C SER A 504 -18.65 -14.19 5.82
N GLU A 505 -18.60 -15.49 6.15
CA GLU A 505 -18.85 -16.59 5.20
C GLU A 505 -20.34 -16.95 5.05
N ARG A 506 -21.25 -16.22 5.73
CA ARG A 506 -22.69 -16.55 5.83
C ARG A 506 -22.96 -18.01 6.23
N LYS A 507 -22.08 -18.59 7.04
CA LYS A 507 -22.24 -19.94 7.59
C LYS A 507 -22.98 -19.87 8.93
N ASN A 508 -23.74 -20.93 9.25
CA ASN A 508 -24.44 -20.99 10.52
C ASN A 508 -23.42 -21.00 11.69
N PRO A 509 -23.48 -20.02 12.62
CA PRO A 509 -22.54 -19.95 13.76
C PRO A 509 -22.67 -21.16 14.68
N LEU A 510 -23.84 -21.82 14.66
CA LEU A 510 -24.10 -23.06 15.38
C LEU A 510 -23.18 -24.23 14.97
N SER A 511 -22.58 -24.18 13.78
CA SER A 511 -21.65 -25.22 13.30
C SER A 511 -20.31 -25.24 14.06
N GLN A 512 -19.90 -24.10 14.65
CA GLN A 512 -18.64 -23.97 15.40
C GLN A 512 -18.81 -24.21 16.91
N LEU A 513 -20.05 -24.24 17.41
CA LEU A 513 -20.36 -24.44 18.83
C LEU A 513 -19.72 -25.68 19.45
N PRO A 514 -19.67 -26.86 18.81
CA PRO A 514 -19.04 -28.05 19.40
C PRO A 514 -17.53 -27.89 19.64
N ALA A 515 -16.82 -27.21 18.73
CA ALA A 515 -15.39 -26.97 18.87
C ALA A 515 -15.12 -25.94 19.97
N LEU A 516 -15.89 -24.85 19.98
CA LEU A 516 -15.79 -23.80 21.00
C LEU A 516 -16.15 -24.32 22.39
N SER A 517 -17.23 -25.10 22.50
CA SER A 517 -17.64 -25.69 23.79
C SER A 517 -16.58 -26.65 24.31
N ALA A 518 -15.97 -27.47 23.46
CA ALA A 518 -14.87 -28.36 23.84
C ALA A 518 -13.64 -27.59 24.37
N MET A 519 -13.28 -26.46 23.74
CA MET A 519 -12.17 -25.60 24.21
C MET A 519 -12.44 -25.03 25.60
N TRP A 520 -13.63 -24.46 25.82
CA TRP A 520 -14.02 -23.91 27.13
C TRP A 520 -14.19 -25.01 28.20
N LEU A 521 -14.69 -26.19 27.84
CA LEU A 521 -14.76 -27.36 28.73
C LEU A 521 -13.37 -27.82 29.16
N GLY A 522 -12.40 -27.84 28.24
CA GLY A 522 -11.01 -28.16 28.55
C GLY A 522 -10.41 -27.21 29.59
N TYR A 523 -10.66 -25.91 29.44
CA TYR A 523 -10.25 -24.92 30.44
C TYR A 523 -10.97 -25.09 31.79
N ALA A 524 -12.28 -25.34 31.78
CA ALA A 524 -13.04 -25.60 32.99
C ALA A 524 -12.56 -26.86 33.73
N LEU A 525 -12.23 -27.93 33.00
CA LEU A 525 -11.64 -29.15 33.55
C LEU A 525 -10.25 -28.89 34.15
N LEU A 526 -9.45 -28.03 33.53
CA LEU A 526 -8.14 -27.62 34.06
C LEU A 526 -8.29 -26.88 35.39
N LEU A 527 -9.23 -25.95 35.50
CA LEU A 527 -9.53 -25.25 36.76
C LEU A 527 -10.13 -26.20 37.82
N TYR A 528 -10.96 -27.16 37.41
CA TYR A 528 -11.55 -28.14 38.32
C TYR A 528 -10.47 -29.07 38.92
N ARG A 529 -9.55 -29.54 38.08
CA ARG A 529 -8.46 -30.45 38.51
C ARG A 529 -7.36 -29.73 39.29
N PHE A 530 -7.13 -28.45 39.00
CA PHE A 530 -6.13 -27.62 39.66
C PHE A 530 -6.74 -26.26 40.02
N PRO A 531 -7.39 -26.12 41.19
CA PRO A 531 -7.98 -24.86 41.63
C PRO A 531 -6.93 -23.74 41.76
N LEU A 532 -7.41 -22.50 41.69
CA LEU A 532 -6.59 -21.28 41.80
C LEU A 532 -5.91 -21.15 43.15
#